data_AF-A0A1L6JB52-F1
#
_entry.id   AF-A0A1L6JB52-F1
#
_cell.length_a   1.000
_cell.length_b   1.000
_cell.length_c   1.000
_cell.angle_alpha   90.00
_cell.angle_beta   90.00
_cell.angle_gamma   90.00
#
_symmetry.space_group_name_H-M   'P 1'
#
loop_
_entity.id
_entity.type
_entity.pdbx_description
1 polymer ?
#
loop_
_entity_poly.entity_id
_entity_poly.type
_entity_poly.pdbx_seq_one_letter_code
_entity_poly.pdbx_strand_id
1 'polypeptide(L)'
;MIRILEVAYHRNGCAGEPFYAIRFRYQRQLLLGFVFDCPDRIVVIDPLAAAETVASGVNSWRGDLYEATLRNAVARFEHQRAIRPPREQLRGTAFVPVSNDA
;
A
#
# COMPACT_ATOMS: atom_id res chain seq x y z
N MET A 1 4.32 5.92 17.10
CA MET A 1 4.13 6.63 15.82
C MET A 1 4.13 5.62 14.68
N ILE A 2 3.20 5.74 13.72
CA ILE A 2 3.13 4.91 12.52
C ILE A 2 3.86 5.64 11.38
N ARG A 3 4.75 4.95 10.67
CA ARG A 3 5.45 5.46 9.48
C ARG A 3 5.17 4.58 8.28
N ILE A 4 4.46 5.12 7.29
CA ILE A 4 4.19 4.44 6.02
C ILE A 4 5.48 4.36 5.21
N LEU A 5 5.78 3.17 4.67
CA LEU A 5 6.92 2.94 3.80
C LEU A 5 6.49 2.75 2.35
N GLU A 6 5.39 2.02 2.13
CA GLU A 6 4.94 1.64 0.80
C GLU A 6 3.44 1.32 0.80
N VAL A 7 2.77 1.59 -0.33
CA VAL A 7 1.36 1.29 -0.57
C VAL A 7 1.24 0.68 -1.97
N ALA A 8 0.49 -0.41 -2.09
CA ALA A 8 0.13 -1.04 -3.35
C ALA A 8 -1.38 -1.37 -3.35
N TYR A 9 -2.00 -1.32 -4.53
CA TYR A 9 -3.41 -1.67 -4.71
C TYR A 9 -3.55 -2.96 -5.52
N HIS A 10 -4.36 -3.89 -5.01
CA HIS A 10 -4.63 -5.19 -5.63
C HIS A 10 -6.12 -5.27 -5.99
N ARG A 11 -6.43 -5.20 -7.29
CA ARG A 11 -7.83 -5.19 -7.79
C ARG A 11 -8.55 -6.53 -7.61
N ASN A 12 -7.84 -7.64 -7.78
CA ASN A 12 -8.39 -9.00 -7.68
C ASN A 12 -7.84 -9.66 -6.41
N GLY A 13 -8.12 -9.07 -5.25
CA GLY A 13 -7.52 -9.44 -3.99
C GLY A 13 -8.06 -10.74 -3.38
N CYS A 14 -8.14 -10.80 -2.05
CA CYS A 14 -8.57 -12.00 -1.32
C CYS A 14 -10.05 -12.30 -1.61
N ALA A 15 -10.33 -13.52 -2.08
CA ALA A 15 -11.68 -13.94 -2.49
C ALA A 15 -12.35 -12.99 -3.51
N GLY A 16 -11.54 -12.28 -4.33
CA GLY A 16 -12.02 -11.30 -5.30
C GLY A 16 -12.32 -9.91 -4.74
N GLU A 17 -12.22 -9.71 -3.42
CA GLU A 17 -12.34 -8.39 -2.80
C GLU A 17 -11.03 -7.59 -3.00
N PRO A 18 -11.09 -6.39 -3.59
CA PRO A 18 -9.91 -5.54 -3.73
C PRO A 18 -9.40 -5.06 -2.37
N PHE A 19 -8.09 -4.83 -2.26
CA PHE A 19 -7.49 -4.29 -1.05
C PHE A 19 -6.21 -3.50 -1.34
N TYR A 20 -5.82 -2.67 -0.37
CA TYR A 20 -4.53 -2.01 -0.33
C TYR A 20 -3.58 -2.78 0.59
N ALA A 21 -2.40 -3.13 0.08
CA ALA A 21 -1.29 -3.63 0.88
C ALA A 21 -0.41 -2.45 1.30
N ILE A 22 -0.13 -2.34 2.60
CA ILE A 22 0.62 -1.21 3.16
C ILE A 22 1.73 -1.75 4.04
N ARG A 23 2.98 -1.48 3.65
CA ARG A 23 4.13 -1.78 4.48
C ARG A 23 4.45 -0.55 5.33
N PHE A 24 4.53 -0.72 6.65
CA PHE A 24 4.74 0.40 7.57
C PHE A 24 5.58 -0.03 8.79
N ARG A 25 6.13 0.95 9.50
CA ARG A 25 6.72 0.73 10.83
C ARG A 25 5.81 1.26 11.92
N TYR A 26 5.68 0.48 12.99
CA TYR A 26 5.08 0.91 14.24
C TYR A 26 6.01 0.51 15.38
N GLN A 27 6.42 1.49 16.19
CA GLN A 27 7.48 1.31 17.17
C GLN A 27 8.76 0.75 16.49
N ARG A 28 9.22 -0.45 16.87
CA ARG A 28 10.39 -1.13 16.28
C ARG A 28 10.01 -2.23 15.29
N GLN A 29 8.72 -2.47 15.08
CA GLN A 29 8.23 -3.55 14.23
C GLN A 29 8.01 -3.08 12.79
N LEU A 30 8.28 -3.98 11.84
CA LEU A 30 7.92 -3.84 10.44
C LEU A 30 6.67 -4.66 10.18
N LEU A 31 5.58 -3.99 9.86
CA LEU A 31 4.25 -4.60 9.75
C LEU A 31 3.72 -4.46 8.32
N LEU A 32 2.79 -5.35 7.99
CA LEU A 32 2.00 -5.32 6.76
C LEU A 32 0.53 -5.15 7.12
N GLY A 33 -0.08 -4.10 6.60
CA GLY A 33 -1.50 -3.81 6.73
C GLY A 33 -2.24 -4.11 5.43
N PHE A 34 -3.39 -4.75 5.54
CA PHE A 34 -4.33 -4.97 4.45
C PHE A 34 -5.59 -4.18 4.74
N VAL A 35 -5.91 -3.21 3.89
CA VAL A 35 -7.06 -2.32 4.04
C VAL A 35 -8.06 -2.64 2.93
N PHE A 36 -9.24 -3.08 3.32
CA PHE A 36 -10.37 -3.31 2.42
C PHE A 36 -11.27 -2.07 2.39
N ASP A 37 -12.14 -2.00 1.38
CA ASP A 37 -12.97 -0.82 1.12
C ASP A 37 -13.97 -0.55 2.26
N CYS A 38 -14.49 -1.60 2.92
CA CYS A 38 -15.42 -1.41 4.03
C CYS A 38 -14.71 -0.91 5.32
N PRO A 39 -15.38 -0.07 6.14
CA PRO A 39 -14.94 0.26 7.50
C PRO A 39 -14.65 -0.98 8.34
N ASP A 40 -13.72 -0.87 9.29
CA ASP A 40 -13.36 -1.92 10.26
C ASP A 40 -12.81 -3.23 9.64
N ARG A 41 -12.63 -3.28 8.32
CA ARG A 41 -12.00 -4.39 7.60
C ARG A 41 -10.55 -4.09 7.33
N ILE A 42 -9.76 -4.23 8.38
CA ILE A 42 -8.31 -4.05 8.32
C ILE A 42 -7.63 -5.16 9.09
N VAL A 43 -6.64 -5.77 8.44
CA VAL A 43 -5.79 -6.80 9.04
C VAL A 43 -4.37 -6.26 9.09
N VAL A 44 -3.71 -6.41 10.24
CA VAL A 44 -2.30 -6.06 10.40
C VAL A 44 -1.54 -7.28 10.86
N ILE A 45 -0.45 -7.60 10.17
CA ILE A 45 0.41 -8.74 10.49
C ILE A 45 1.87 -8.31 10.66
N ASP A 46 2.57 -8.98 11.56
CA ASP A 46 4.03 -9.09 11.53
C ASP A 46 4.39 -10.31 10.68
N PRO A 47 4.87 -10.12 9.44
CA PRO A 47 5.07 -11.24 8.52
C PRO A 47 6.21 -12.17 8.96
N LEU A 48 7.21 -11.67 9.70
CA LEU A 48 8.32 -12.51 10.16
C LEU A 48 7.85 -13.41 11.31
N ALA A 49 7.16 -12.84 12.30
CA ALA A 49 6.61 -13.63 13.40
C ALA A 49 5.51 -14.59 12.92
N ALA A 50 4.72 -14.19 11.92
CA ALA A 50 3.68 -15.04 11.32
C ALA A 50 4.25 -16.25 10.56
N ALA A 51 5.50 -16.16 10.08
CA ALA A 51 6.18 -17.27 9.41
C ALA A 51 6.61 -18.37 10.39
N GLU A 52 6.81 -18.04 11.66
CA GLU A 52 7.16 -19.01 12.72
C GLU A 52 5.93 -19.61 13.39
N THR A 53 4.87 -18.83 13.57
CA THR A 53 3.62 -19.27 14.21
C THR A 53 2.45 -18.39 13.78
N VAL A 54 1.21 -18.86 13.86
CA VAL A 54 0.03 -18.03 13.58
C VAL A 54 -0.76 -17.85 14.87
N ALA A 55 -0.76 -16.64 15.42
CA ALA A 55 -1.39 -16.36 16.71
C ALA A 55 -2.00 -14.95 16.76
N SER A 56 -3.32 -14.88 16.91
CA SER A 56 -4.05 -13.62 17.05
C SER A 56 -3.66 -12.89 18.34
N GLY A 57 -3.49 -11.58 18.26
CA GLY A 57 -3.00 -10.74 19.35
C GLY A 57 -1.49 -10.77 19.55
N VAL A 58 -0.77 -11.69 18.89
CA VAL A 58 0.69 -11.86 19.01
C VAL A 58 1.43 -11.38 17.76
N ASN A 59 1.00 -11.84 16.58
CA ASN A 59 1.60 -11.48 15.29
C ASN A 59 0.57 -11.06 14.24
N SER A 60 -0.71 -11.05 14.63
CA SER A 60 -1.82 -10.60 13.81
C SER A 60 -2.82 -9.87 14.70
N TRP A 61 -3.26 -8.70 14.27
CA TRP A 61 -4.16 -7.85 15.03
C TRP A 61 -5.31 -7.36 14.18
N ARG A 62 -6.43 -7.09 14.85
CA ARG A 62 -7.49 -6.26 14.31
C ARG A 62 -6.95 -4.84 14.08
N GLY A 63 -7.31 -4.24 12.95
CA GLY A 63 -6.72 -3.00 12.48
C GLY A 63 -7.11 -1.72 13.20
N ASP A 64 -7.98 -1.75 14.22
CA ASP A 64 -8.58 -0.57 14.86
C ASP A 64 -7.56 0.52 15.21
N LEU A 65 -6.44 0.14 15.84
CA LEU A 65 -5.36 1.06 16.25
C LEU A 65 -4.70 1.78 15.06
N TYR A 66 -4.69 1.13 13.89
CA TYR A 66 -3.95 1.55 12.71
C TYR A 66 -4.86 2.21 11.66
N GLU A 67 -6.17 1.94 11.72
CA GLU A 67 -7.16 2.22 10.69
C GLU A 67 -7.10 3.64 10.15
N ALA A 68 -7.22 4.64 11.03
CA ALA A 68 -7.23 6.04 10.63
C ALA A 68 -5.96 6.41 9.85
N THR A 69 -4.78 5.93 10.30
CA THR A 69 -3.52 6.24 9.62
C THR A 69 -3.39 5.50 8.30
N LEU A 70 -3.78 4.23 8.26
CA LEU A 70 -3.69 3.41 7.05
C LEU A 70 -4.67 3.90 5.97
N ARG A 71 -5.91 4.26 6.32
CA ARG A 71 -6.87 4.85 5.38
C ARG A 71 -6.42 6.20 4.86
N ASN A 72 -5.81 7.04 5.69
CA ASN A 72 -5.20 8.30 5.23
C ASN A 72 -4.07 8.04 4.22
N ALA A 73 -3.28 6.98 4.41
CA ALA A 73 -2.25 6.58 3.46
C ALA A 73 -2.85 6.12 2.11
N VAL A 74 -3.95 5.37 2.15
CA VAL A 74 -4.70 4.97 0.95
C VAL A 74 -5.23 6.19 0.20
N ALA A 75 -5.88 7.12 0.89
CA ALA A 75 -6.41 8.34 0.27
C ALA A 75 -5.31 9.15 -0.43
N ARG A 76 -4.14 9.30 0.22
CA ARG A 76 -2.98 9.96 -0.38
C ARG A 76 -2.44 9.21 -1.61
N PHE A 77 -2.37 7.89 -1.54
CA PHE A 77 -1.93 7.05 -2.65
C PHE A 77 -2.85 7.17 -3.87
N GLU A 78 -4.17 7.11 -3.67
CA GLU A 78 -5.14 7.28 -4.74
C GLU A 78 -5.12 8.69 -5.34
N HIS A 79 -4.97 9.73 -4.51
CA HIS A 79 -4.79 11.10 -5.01
C HIS A 79 -3.55 11.22 -5.91
N GLN A 80 -2.42 10.60 -5.52
CA GLN A 80 -1.20 10.58 -6.34
C GLN A 80 -1.38 9.78 -7.63
N ARG A 81 -2.15 8.68 -7.60
CA ARG A 81 -2.49 7.90 -8.80
C ARG A 81 -3.38 8.67 -9.75
N ALA A 82 -4.35 9.43 -9.25
CA ALA A 82 -5.24 10.25 -10.06
C ALA A 82 -4.50 11.43 -10.74
N ILE A 83 -3.51 12.01 -10.06
CA ILE A 83 -2.69 13.11 -10.62
C ILE A 83 -1.71 12.61 -11.68
N ARG A 84 -1.23 11.36 -11.58
CA ARG A 84 -0.34 10.80 -12.59
C ARG A 84 -1.14 10.44 -13.84
N PRO A 85 -0.79 10.98 -15.02
CA PRO A 85 -1.43 10.54 -16.26
C PRO A 85 -1.22 9.04 -16.45
N PRO A 86 -2.16 8.32 -17.08
CA PRO A 86 -2.01 6.91 -17.39
C PRO A 86 -0.66 6.68 -18.07
N ARG A 87 0.06 5.61 -17.68
CA ARG A 87 1.36 5.23 -18.26
C ARG A 87 1.35 5.13 -19.80
N GLU A 88 0.17 5.00 -20.41
CA GLU A 88 -0.03 5.07 -21.86
C GLU A 88 0.34 6.41 -22.49
N GLN A 89 0.20 7.54 -21.80
CA GLN A 89 0.55 8.86 -22.36
C GLN A 89 2.06 9.15 -22.40
N LEU A 90 2.89 8.39 -21.69
CA LEU A 90 4.35 8.51 -21.74
C LEU A 90 5.00 7.73 -22.89
N ARG A 91 4.22 6.97 -23.68
CA ARG A 91 4.70 6.27 -24.87
C ARG A 91 4.60 7.10 -26.16
N GLY A 92 4.03 8.31 -26.09
CA GLY A 92 3.78 9.16 -27.26
C GLY A 92 4.74 10.34 -27.46
N THR A 93 5.53 10.73 -26.46
CA THR A 93 6.58 11.74 -26.66
C THR A 93 7.84 11.04 -27.14
N ALA A 94 7.96 10.90 -28.46
CA ALA A 94 9.22 10.56 -29.10
C ALA A 94 10.31 11.49 -28.55
N PHE A 95 11.33 10.91 -27.93
CA PHE A 95 12.58 11.61 -27.68
C PHE A 95 13.15 11.99 -29.06
N VAL A 96 13.05 13.27 -29.44
CA VAL A 96 13.76 13.81 -30.60
C VAL A 96 15.16 14.16 -30.09
N PRO A 97 16.21 13.43 -30.48
CA PRO A 97 17.56 13.87 -30.18
C PRO A 97 17.81 15.18 -30.93
N VAL A 98 18.22 16.22 -30.22
CA VAL A 98 18.73 17.44 -30.84
C VAL A 98 20.03 17.06 -31.55
N SER A 99 20.05 17.12 -32.88
CA SER A 99 21.27 16.99 -33.67
C SER A 99 22.16 18.19 -33.37
N ASN A 100 23.34 17.94 -32.79
CA ASN A 100 24.43 18.91 -32.81
C ASN A 100 25.10 18.80 -34.18
N ASP A 101 24.57 19.54 -35.15
CA ASP A 101 25.35 19.90 -36.33
C ASP A 101 26.07 21.22 -36.02
N ALA A 102 27.37 21.10 -35.76
CA ALA A 102 28.35 22.18 -35.83
C ALA A 102 29.63 21.63 -36.46
#